data_AF-A0A0M3BTA1-F1
#
_entry.id   AF-A0A0M3BTA1-F1
#
_cell.length_a   1.000
_cell.length_b   1.000
_cell.length_c   1.000
_cell.angle_alpha   90.00
_cell.angle_beta   90.00
_cell.angle_gamma   90.00
#
_symmetry.space_group_name_H-M   'P 1'
#
loop_
_entity.id
_entity.type
_entity.pdbx_description
1 polymer ?
#
loop_
_entity_poly.entity_id
_entity_poly.type
_entity_poly.pdbx_seq_one_letter_code
_entity_poly.pdbx_strand_id
1 'polypeptide(L)'
;MPFYTRSLTLVFLAAAGTMLTACQADRKPAPSPNNAALPMMERVALAANACWFKSGDTAFKPYRLAPELNSFSGRPRILAVPRNSPESRPVLVVQAEGNPAKLDAFGPIMAGETGERIKRDVLRWAGGGKGC
;
A
#
# COMPACT_ATOMS: atom_id res chain seq x y z
N MET A 1 12.56 -74.65 -6.70
CA MET A 1 12.00 -73.61 -7.59
C MET A 1 10.57 -73.34 -7.14
N PRO A 2 10.02 -72.11 -7.06
CA PRO A 2 10.58 -70.76 -7.23
C PRO A 2 9.94 -69.74 -6.22
N PHE A 3 10.56 -69.45 -5.07
CA PHE A 3 10.05 -68.41 -4.14
C PHE A 3 10.68 -67.03 -4.32
N TYR A 4 11.66 -66.90 -5.22
CA TYR A 4 12.46 -65.67 -5.35
C TYR A 4 11.92 -64.68 -6.40
N THR A 5 11.04 -65.12 -7.30
CA THR A 5 10.60 -64.34 -8.47
C THR A 5 9.51 -63.32 -8.15
N ARG A 6 8.84 -63.42 -7.00
CA ARG A 6 7.68 -62.56 -6.68
C ARG A 6 8.03 -61.30 -5.89
N SER A 7 9.21 -61.27 -5.25
CA SER A 7 9.67 -60.11 -4.48
C SER A 7 10.42 -59.09 -5.34
N LEU A 8 10.96 -59.48 -6.50
CA LEU A 8 11.68 -58.55 -7.39
C LEU A 8 10.75 -57.61 -8.17
N THR A 9 9.50 -58.00 -8.42
CA THR A 9 8.56 -57.21 -9.22
C THR A 9 8.01 -55.99 -8.48
N LEU A 10 7.98 -56.02 -7.14
CA LEU A 10 7.49 -54.91 -6.33
C LEU A 10 8.52 -53.80 -6.14
N VAL A 11 9.82 -54.09 -6.25
CA VAL A 11 10.87 -53.09 -6.08
C VAL A 11 11.03 -52.21 -7.32
N PHE A 12 10.70 -52.73 -8.52
CA PHE A 12 10.83 -51.97 -9.77
C PHE A 12 9.74 -50.90 -9.97
N LEU A 13 8.54 -51.08 -9.41
CA LEU A 13 7.48 -50.05 -9.51
C LEU A 13 7.64 -48.88 -8.54
N ALA A 14 8.40 -49.05 -7.45
CA ALA A 14 8.65 -47.96 -6.48
C ALA A 14 9.73 -46.97 -6.94
N ALA A 15 10.61 -47.37 -7.87
CA ALA A 15 11.72 -46.54 -8.34
C ALA A 15 11.34 -45.51 -9.42
N ALA A 16 10.15 -45.60 -10.02
CA ALA A 16 9.71 -44.70 -11.10
C ALA A 16 9.03 -43.41 -10.59
N GLY A 17 8.70 -43.31 -9.30
CA GLY A 17 7.90 -42.21 -8.75
C GLY A 17 8.67 -40.95 -8.33
N THR A 18 10.00 -40.98 -8.25
CA THR A 18 10.78 -39.92 -7.60
C THR A 18 11.38 -38.87 -8.54
N MET A 19 11.22 -38.99 -9.86
CA MET A 19 11.83 -38.06 -10.82
C MET A 19 10.97 -36.84 -11.20
N LEU A 20 9.74 -36.71 -10.68
CA LEU A 20 8.82 -35.62 -11.05
C LEU A 20 8.78 -34.43 -10.07
N THR A 21 9.53 -34.45 -8.95
CA THR A 21 9.47 -33.38 -7.94
C THR A 21 10.36 -32.17 -8.26
N ALA A 22 11.19 -32.22 -9.30
CA ALA A 22 12.13 -31.13 -9.66
C ALA A 22 11.54 -30.06 -10.61
N CYS A 23 10.31 -30.22 -11.10
CA CYS A 23 9.67 -29.28 -12.04
C CYS A 23 8.72 -28.26 -11.37
N GLN A 24 8.79 -28.07 -10.05
CA GLN A 24 8.23 -26.86 -9.43
C GLN A 24 9.19 -25.70 -9.76
N ALA A 25 9.19 -25.28 -11.02
CA ALA A 25 9.83 -24.03 -11.43
C ALA A 25 9.26 -22.92 -10.55
N ASP A 26 10.14 -22.25 -9.80
CA ASP A 26 9.84 -21.03 -9.06
C ASP A 26 9.09 -20.07 -9.98
N ARG A 27 7.75 -20.09 -9.88
CA ARG A 27 6.91 -19.15 -10.62
C ARG A 27 7.17 -17.79 -10.00
N LYS A 28 8.05 -17.03 -10.64
CA LYS A 28 8.23 -15.61 -10.36
C LYS A 28 6.82 -14.99 -10.36
N PRO A 29 6.36 -14.37 -9.26
CA PRO A 29 5.01 -13.83 -9.20
C PRO A 29 4.78 -12.92 -10.40
N ALA A 30 3.64 -13.09 -11.06
CA ALA A 30 3.24 -12.17 -12.14
C ALA A 30 3.35 -10.73 -11.62
N PRO A 31 3.81 -9.76 -12.43
CA PRO A 31 3.86 -8.37 -12.03
C PRO A 31 2.50 -7.97 -11.47
N SER A 32 2.46 -7.61 -10.18
CA SER A 32 1.23 -7.14 -9.56
C SER A 32 0.76 -5.89 -10.34
N PRO A 33 -0.54 -5.72 -10.59
CA PRO A 33 -1.07 -4.50 -11.19
C PRO A 33 -0.46 -3.25 -10.53
N ASN A 34 -0.34 -2.15 -11.26
CA ASN A 34 0.24 -0.91 -10.74
C ASN A 34 -0.75 -0.18 -9.80
N ASN A 35 -1.21 -0.89 -8.77
CA ASN A 35 -2.24 -0.49 -7.83
C ASN A 35 -1.68 -0.38 -6.40
N ALA A 36 -0.36 -0.38 -6.19
CA ALA A 36 0.23 -0.25 -4.86
C ALA A 36 -0.08 1.11 -4.19
N ALA A 37 -0.25 2.17 -5.01
CA ALA A 37 -0.50 3.53 -4.53
C ALA A 37 -1.92 3.72 -3.95
N LEU A 38 -2.94 3.10 -4.55
CA LEU A 38 -4.34 3.24 -4.11
C LEU A 38 -4.59 2.75 -2.68
N PRO A 39 -4.30 1.49 -2.30
CA PRO A 39 -4.52 0.99 -0.94
C PRO A 39 -3.59 1.66 0.08
N MET A 40 -2.44 2.19 -0.34
CA MET A 40 -1.63 3.07 0.51
C MET A 40 -2.38 4.38 0.81
N MET A 41 -2.87 5.05 -0.23
CA MET A 41 -3.55 6.34 -0.09
C MET A 41 -4.93 6.22 0.58
N GLU A 42 -5.64 5.11 0.43
CA GLU A 42 -6.86 4.82 1.20
C GLU A 42 -6.57 4.80 2.71
N ARG A 43 -5.49 4.12 3.13
CA ARG A 43 -5.07 4.09 4.53
C ARG A 43 -4.66 5.47 5.03
N VAL A 44 -3.87 6.20 4.25
CA VAL A 44 -3.47 7.58 4.55
C VAL A 44 -4.69 8.48 4.68
N ALA A 45 -5.67 8.37 3.78
CA ALA A 45 -6.89 9.18 3.80
C ALA A 45 -7.73 8.91 5.04
N LEU A 46 -7.91 7.65 5.42
CA LEU A 46 -8.66 7.25 6.61
C LEU A 46 -7.97 7.76 7.90
N ALA A 47 -6.66 7.59 8.00
CA ALA A 47 -5.89 8.04 9.15
C ALA A 47 -5.84 9.57 9.25
N ALA A 48 -5.61 10.29 8.15
CA ALA A 48 -5.69 11.74 8.10
C ALA A 48 -7.07 12.25 8.54
N ASN A 49 -8.15 11.65 8.03
CA ASN A 49 -9.51 12.02 8.42
C ASN A 49 -9.72 11.87 9.94
N ALA A 50 -9.26 10.77 10.53
CA ALA A 50 -9.39 10.51 11.95
C ALA A 50 -8.50 11.44 12.79
N CYS A 51 -7.20 11.48 12.51
CA CYS A 51 -6.19 12.10 13.34
C CYS A 51 -6.00 13.60 13.16
N TRP A 52 -6.32 14.14 11.98
CA TRP A 52 -6.17 15.57 11.71
C TRP A 52 -7.52 16.30 11.71
N PHE A 53 -8.52 15.76 11.01
CA PHE A 53 -9.74 16.52 10.74
C PHE A 53 -10.86 16.24 11.75
N LYS A 54 -11.15 14.97 12.07
CA LYS A 54 -12.20 14.59 13.05
C LYS A 54 -11.77 14.80 14.51
N SER A 55 -10.49 14.62 14.81
CA SER A 55 -9.91 14.90 16.13
C SER A 55 -9.94 16.38 16.52
N GLY A 56 -10.02 17.28 15.52
CA GLY A 56 -9.94 18.72 15.74
C GLY A 56 -8.51 19.24 15.95
N ASP A 57 -7.51 18.58 15.35
CA ASP A 57 -6.11 19.01 15.40
C ASP A 57 -5.97 20.51 15.05
N THR A 58 -5.22 21.25 15.86
CA THR A 58 -5.11 22.71 15.76
C THR A 58 -4.56 23.18 14.43
N ALA A 59 -3.64 22.43 13.81
CA ALA A 59 -3.07 22.77 12.50
C ALA A 59 -4.08 22.53 11.35
N PHE A 60 -5.04 21.62 11.54
CA PHE A 60 -6.00 21.22 10.50
C PHE A 60 -7.41 21.78 10.69
N LYS A 61 -7.72 22.36 11.85
CA LYS A 61 -8.99 23.03 12.15
C LYS A 61 -9.48 24.02 11.07
N PRO A 62 -8.65 24.91 10.48
CA PRO A 62 -9.10 25.85 9.44
C PRO A 62 -9.32 25.20 8.07
N TYR A 63 -8.97 23.93 7.91
CA TYR A 63 -9.05 23.18 6.65
C TYR A 63 -10.08 22.05 6.74
N ARG A 64 -10.37 21.45 5.60
CA ARG A 64 -11.10 20.19 5.49
C ARG A 64 -10.38 19.24 4.54
N LEU A 65 -10.66 17.95 4.70
CA LEU A 65 -10.17 16.91 3.82
C LEU A 65 -11.00 16.85 2.54
N ALA A 66 -10.34 16.83 1.39
CA ALA A 66 -10.92 16.47 0.11
C ALA A 66 -10.16 15.27 -0.48
N PRO A 67 -10.72 14.05 -0.40
CA PRO A 67 -10.12 12.87 -1.01
C PRO A 67 -10.36 12.82 -2.52
N GLU A 68 -9.29 12.62 -3.28
CA GLU A 68 -9.31 12.40 -4.73
C GLU A 68 -8.61 11.06 -5.03
N LEU A 69 -9.17 9.98 -4.47
CA LEU A 69 -8.59 8.63 -4.56
C LEU A 69 -8.95 7.94 -5.88
N ASN A 70 -10.06 8.33 -6.51
CA ASN A 70 -10.45 7.81 -7.82
C ASN A 70 -9.66 8.52 -8.93
N SER A 71 -8.39 8.18 -9.05
CA SER A 71 -7.49 8.71 -10.07
C SER A 71 -7.31 7.70 -11.19
N PHE A 72 -7.95 7.93 -12.34
CA PHE A 72 -7.71 7.16 -13.58
C PHE A 72 -6.25 7.27 -14.08
N SER A 73 -5.50 8.28 -13.61
CA SER A 73 -4.09 8.49 -13.93
C SER A 73 -3.12 7.77 -12.99
N GLY A 74 -3.61 6.96 -12.04
CA GLY A 74 -2.76 6.19 -11.13
C GLY A 74 -2.07 7.04 -10.06
N ARG A 75 -2.57 8.25 -9.79
CA ARG A 75 -2.03 9.21 -8.83
C ARG A 75 -3.08 9.64 -7.79
N PRO A 76 -3.57 8.70 -6.96
CA PRO A 76 -4.50 9.01 -5.88
C PRO A 76 -3.90 10.05 -4.95
N ARG A 77 -4.73 10.99 -4.49
CA ARG A 77 -4.32 12.07 -3.60
C ARG A 77 -5.36 12.40 -2.56
N ILE A 78 -4.91 13.02 -1.47
CA ILE A 78 -5.76 13.74 -0.53
C ILE A 78 -5.30 15.19 -0.48
N LEU A 79 -6.27 16.08 -0.29
CA LEU A 79 -6.05 17.52 -0.21
C LEU A 79 -6.53 18.03 1.14
N ALA A 80 -5.79 18.97 1.72
CA ALA A 80 -6.34 19.88 2.73
C ALA A 80 -6.68 21.20 2.04
N VAL A 81 -7.96 21.56 2.05
CA VAL A 81 -8.47 22.78 1.42
C VAL A 81 -9.09 23.70 2.48
N PRO A 82 -9.15 25.02 2.25
CA PRO A 82 -9.84 25.93 3.17
C PRO A 82 -11.27 25.48 3.46
N ARG A 83 -11.63 25.46 4.75
CA ARG A 83 -12.94 24.97 5.21
C ARG A 83 -14.12 25.78 4.66
N ASN A 84 -13.91 27.07 4.41
CA ASN A 84 -14.95 27.99 3.92
C ASN A 84 -14.86 28.28 2.40
N SER A 85 -13.83 27.77 1.72
CA SER A 85 -13.66 27.92 0.26
C SER A 85 -12.97 26.66 -0.28
N PRO A 86 -13.74 25.59 -0.58
CA PRO A 86 -13.19 24.31 -1.00
C PRO A 86 -12.50 24.35 -2.35
N GLU A 87 -13.00 25.19 -3.25
CA GLU A 87 -12.48 25.40 -4.61
C GLU A 87 -11.16 26.17 -4.63
N SER A 88 -10.79 26.80 -3.51
CA SER A 88 -9.50 27.48 -3.38
C SER A 88 -8.34 26.50 -3.48
N ARG A 89 -7.16 27.05 -3.79
CA ARG A 89 -5.91 26.28 -3.86
C ARG A 89 -5.68 25.46 -2.58
N PRO A 90 -5.41 24.15 -2.69
CA PRO A 90 -5.06 23.31 -1.54
C PRO A 90 -3.83 23.84 -0.79
N VAL A 91 -3.87 23.75 0.54
CA VAL A 91 -2.72 24.09 1.40
C VAL A 91 -1.80 22.91 1.66
N LEU A 92 -2.31 21.70 1.45
CA LEU A 92 -1.58 20.44 1.52
C LEU A 92 -2.10 19.52 0.43
N VAL A 93 -1.17 18.86 -0.26
CA VAL A 93 -1.42 17.74 -1.15
C VAL A 93 -0.56 16.59 -0.67
N VAL A 94 -1.18 15.43 -0.46
CA VAL A 94 -0.48 14.17 -0.25
C VAL A 94 -0.91 13.23 -1.34
N GLN A 95 0.04 12.66 -2.07
CA GLN A 95 -0.23 11.79 -3.22
C GLN A 95 0.71 10.58 -3.18
N ALA A 96 0.32 9.52 -3.89
CA ALA A 96 1.23 8.44 -4.18
C ALA A 96 1.12 7.96 -5.62
N GLU A 97 2.19 7.36 -6.15
CA GLU A 97 2.24 6.81 -7.50
C GLU A 97 3.22 5.63 -7.63
N GLY A 98 3.03 4.80 -8.66
CA GLY A 98 3.94 3.72 -9.04
C GLY A 98 3.82 2.43 -8.21
N ASN A 99 4.70 1.48 -8.55
CA ASN A 99 4.86 0.18 -7.89
C ASN A 99 6.37 -0.18 -7.85
N PRO A 100 7.04 -0.09 -6.68
CA PRO A 100 6.49 0.22 -5.36
C PRO A 100 5.95 1.65 -5.27
N ALA A 101 4.91 1.84 -4.44
CA ALA A 101 4.27 3.14 -4.28
C ALA A 101 5.24 4.15 -3.64
N LYS A 102 5.44 5.28 -4.33
CA LYS A 102 6.19 6.44 -3.87
C LYS A 102 5.20 7.47 -3.37
N LEU A 103 5.50 8.06 -2.22
CA LEU A 103 4.64 9.00 -1.52
C LEU A 103 5.27 10.39 -1.54
N ASP A 104 4.49 11.40 -1.90
CA ASP A 104 4.87 12.81 -1.84
C ASP A 104 3.88 13.62 -0.99
N ALA A 105 4.40 14.60 -0.26
CA ALA A 105 3.61 15.58 0.47
C ALA A 105 4.18 16.99 0.24
N PHE A 106 3.34 17.93 -0.20
CA PHE A 106 3.76 19.29 -0.52
C PHE A 106 2.62 20.28 -0.30
N GLY A 107 2.97 21.56 -0.14
CA GLY A 107 2.02 22.66 0.00
C GLY A 107 2.45 23.69 1.05
N PRO A 108 1.76 24.85 1.13
CA PRO A 108 2.06 25.92 2.08
C PRO A 108 2.23 25.49 3.54
N ILE A 109 1.47 24.51 4.02
CA ILE A 109 1.54 24.07 5.42
C ILE A 109 2.75 23.15 5.71
N MET A 110 3.50 22.76 4.69
CA MET A 110 4.70 21.91 4.85
C MET A 110 5.94 22.67 5.35
N ALA A 111 5.84 23.98 5.55
CA ALA A 111 6.94 24.77 6.11
C ALA A 111 6.99 24.62 7.65
N GLY A 112 8.19 24.49 8.20
CA GLY A 112 8.44 24.49 9.65
C GLY A 112 8.02 23.20 10.38
N GLU A 113 7.74 23.32 11.67
CA GLU A 113 7.45 22.19 12.56
C GLU A 113 6.21 21.37 12.14
N THR A 114 5.18 22.06 11.65
CA THR A 114 3.95 21.41 11.14
C THR A 114 4.26 20.48 9.98
N GLY A 115 5.15 20.90 9.06
CA GLY A 115 5.58 20.07 7.94
C GLY A 115 6.31 18.80 8.36
N GLU A 116 7.20 18.89 9.35
CA GLU A 116 7.88 17.71 9.91
C GLU A 116 6.91 16.76 10.61
N ARG A 117 5.89 17.29 11.30
CA ARG A 117 4.83 16.47 11.89
C ARG A 117 4.02 15.75 10.80
N ILE A 118 3.60 16.48 9.77
CA ILE A 118 2.86 15.91 8.62
C ILE A 118 3.66 14.79 7.98
N LYS A 119 4.96 15.00 7.73
CA LYS A 119 5.83 13.98 7.14
C LYS A 119 5.86 12.69 7.98
N ARG A 120 6.03 12.81 9.31
CA ARG A 120 6.04 11.64 10.21
C ARG A 120 4.69 10.91 10.20
N ASP A 121 3.60 11.65 10.26
CA ASP A 121 2.24 11.11 10.27
C ASP A 121 1.96 10.31 8.99
N VAL A 122 2.19 10.92 7.82
CA VAL A 122 1.90 10.27 6.54
C VAL A 122 2.81 9.06 6.32
N LEU A 123 4.10 9.13 6.68
CA LEU A 123 5.00 7.97 6.58
C LEU A 123 4.54 6.81 7.47
N ARG A 124 4.12 7.12 8.71
CA ARG A 124 3.57 6.14 9.65
C ARG A 124 2.32 5.46 9.07
N TRP A 125 1.40 6.23 8.48
CA TRP A 125 0.16 5.69 7.92
C TRP A 125 0.38 4.93 6.61
N ALA A 126 1.30 5.40 5.77
CA ALA A 126 1.73 4.70 4.56
C ALA A 126 2.34 3.33 4.91
N GLY A 127 3.05 3.24 6.04
CA GLY A 127 3.55 1.99 6.62
C GLY A 127 2.49 1.11 7.33
N GLY A 128 1.25 1.57 7.47
CA GLY A 128 0.15 0.81 8.08
C GLY A 128 -0.12 1.12 9.55
N GLY A 129 0.59 2.07 10.15
CA GLY A 129 0.28 2.60 11.48
C GLY A 129 -1.09 3.28 11.51
N LYS A 130 -1.81 3.18 12.63
CA LYS A 130 -3.18 3.73 12.81
C LYS A 130 -3.26 4.86 13.84
N GLY A 131 -2.14 5.19 14.49
CA GLY A 131 -2.08 6.19 15.56
C GLY A 131 -1.95 7.61 15.04
N CYS A 132 -2.43 8.54 15.87
CA CYS A 132 -2.00 9.93 15.92
C CYS A 132 -0.78 9.95 16.87
#